data_AF-A0A9D5SLE5-F1
#
_entry.id   AF-A0A9D5SLE5-F1
#
_cell.length_a   1.000
_cell.length_b   1.000
_cell.length_c   1.000
_cell.angle_alpha   90.00
_cell.angle_beta   90.00
_cell.angle_gamma   90.00
#
_symmetry.space_group_name_H-M   'P 1'
#
loop_
_entity.id
_entity.type
_entity.pdbx_description
1 polymer ?
#
loop_
_entity_poly.entity_id
_entity_poly.type
_entity_poly.pdbx_seq_one_letter_code
_entity_poly.pdbx_strand_id
1 'polypeptide(L)'
;MIAIWISAILLALVFLKIAFLILKRIRLIHKLKKQSDEVQFLRNRFRSVFLFDGNPDLIVKKGDQSYSLSIITTPFQRVRYHFYNPERMDIYLVNKGYFLLHFKLGTMASMERTFKIKKYKIKFDFQSDLPHYMIPNPAPPLLTKVEGTKISVLGNGDQLFGNTKICGLKFFLENVISNTKEDA
;
A
#
# COMPACT_ATOMS: atom_id res chain seq x y z
N MET A 1 23.36 0.76 -33.43
CA MET A 1 24.06 1.40 -32.29
C MET A 1 23.13 2.29 -31.46
N ILE A 2 22.44 3.28 -32.05
CA ILE A 2 21.50 4.18 -31.32
C ILE A 2 20.39 3.42 -30.58
N ALA A 3 19.76 2.43 -31.24
CA ALA A 3 18.71 1.62 -30.61
C ALA A 3 19.18 0.85 -29.37
N ILE A 4 20.44 0.39 -29.36
CA ILE A 4 21.03 -0.32 -28.21
C ILE A 4 21.20 0.65 -27.03
N TRP A 5 21.67 1.87 -27.30
CA TRP A 5 21.79 2.91 -26.28
C TRP A 5 20.43 3.33 -25.71
N ILE A 6 19.41 3.49 -26.55
CA ILE A 6 18.04 3.77 -26.11
C ILE A 6 17.53 2.64 -25.21
N SER A 7 17.71 1.38 -25.63
CA SER A 7 17.31 0.22 -24.82
C SER A 7 18.06 0.17 -23.48
N ALA A 8 19.36 0.45 -23.47
CA ALA A 8 20.17 0.46 -22.26
C ALA A 8 19.71 1.56 -21.29
N ILE A 9 19.39 2.76 -21.78
CA ILE A 9 18.85 3.86 -20.97
C ILE A 9 17.49 3.48 -20.37
N LEU A 10 16.59 2.90 -21.17
CA LEU A 10 15.29 2.45 -20.67
C LEU A 10 15.44 1.39 -19.57
N LEU A 11 16.34 0.42 -19.76
CA LEU A 11 16.64 -0.60 -18.76
C LEU A 11 17.18 0.02 -17.47
N ALA A 12 18.12 0.97 -17.58
CA ALA A 12 18.71 1.67 -16.45
C ALA A 12 17.67 2.45 -15.65
N LEU A 13 16.72 3.12 -16.33
CA LEU A 13 15.61 3.83 -15.68
C LEU A 13 14.69 2.87 -14.90
N VAL A 14 14.37 1.71 -15.48
CA VAL A 14 13.59 0.68 -14.78
C VAL A 14 14.33 0.16 -13.55
N PHE A 15 15.64 -0.12 -13.68
CA PHE A 15 16.47 -0.58 -12.59
C PHE A 15 16.54 0.44 -11.45
N LEU A 16 16.74 1.73 -11.78
CA LEU A 16 16.77 2.82 -10.82
C LEU A 16 15.44 2.92 -10.04
N LYS A 17 14.31 2.77 -10.74
CA LYS A 17 12.98 2.78 -10.11
C LYS A 17 12.81 1.63 -9.12
N ILE A 18 13.29 0.43 -9.46
CA ILE A 18 13.25 -0.74 -8.57
C ILE A 18 14.17 -0.52 -7.36
N ALA A 19 15.41 -0.08 -7.57
CA ALA A 19 16.36 0.21 -6.50
C ALA A 19 15.79 1.25 -5.51
N PHE A 20 15.12 2.28 -6.01
CA PHE A 20 14.43 3.26 -5.18
C PHE A 20 13.32 2.66 -4.30
N LEU A 21 12.53 1.71 -4.81
CA LEU A 21 11.51 1.01 -4.02
C LEU A 21 12.12 0.14 -2.93
N ILE A 22 13.22 -0.55 -3.23
CA ILE A 22 13.96 -1.35 -2.25
C ILE A 22 14.49 -0.45 -1.13
N LEU A 23 15.10 0.69 -1.46
CA LEU A 23 15.56 1.67 -0.47
C LEU A 23 14.42 2.19 0.41
N LYS A 24 13.25 2.49 -0.18
CA LYS A 24 12.05 2.87 0.59
C LYS A 24 11.59 1.77 1.54
N ARG A 25 11.58 0.51 1.10
CA ARG A 25 11.24 -0.65 1.93
C ARG A 25 12.20 -0.79 3.11
N ILE A 26 13.51 -0.67 2.87
CA ILE A 26 14.53 -0.73 3.93
C ILE A 26 14.32 0.39 4.95
N ARG A 27 14.07 1.63 4.50
CA ARG A 27 13.78 2.76 5.40
C ARG A 27 12.53 2.53 6.23
N LEU A 28 11.47 1.98 5.65
CA LEU A 28 10.24 1.63 6.37
C LEU A 28 10.52 0.61 7.48
N ILE A 29 11.22 -0.47 7.15
CA ILE A 29 11.59 -1.53 8.10
C ILE A 29 12.49 -0.96 9.21
N HIS A 30 13.43 -0.08 8.87
CA HIS A 30 14.28 0.58 9.86
C HIS A 30 13.48 1.44 10.84
N LYS A 31 12.47 2.17 10.36
CA LYS A 31 11.55 2.92 11.24
C LYS A 31 10.75 2.00 12.18
N LEU A 32 10.24 0.87 11.67
CA LEU A 32 9.56 -0.14 12.50
C LEU A 32 10.47 -0.67 13.60
N LYS A 33 11.70 -1.07 13.24
CA LYS A 33 12.71 -1.57 14.20
C LYS A 33 13.07 -0.56 15.28
N LYS A 34 13.04 0.75 14.98
CA LYS A 34 13.39 1.79 15.95
C LYS A 34 12.31 1.97 17.04
N GLN A 35 11.05 1.66 16.75
CA GLN A 35 9.91 1.96 17.62
C GLN A 35 9.22 0.71 18.20
N SER A 36 9.71 -0.47 17.84
CA SER A 36 9.21 -1.77 18.28
C SER A 36 10.32 -2.52 19.01
N ASP A 37 9.96 -3.45 19.88
CA ASP A 37 10.92 -4.20 20.68
C ASP A 37 11.57 -5.31 19.85
N GLU A 38 10.77 -5.98 19.03
CA GLU A 38 11.23 -7.05 18.15
C GLU A 38 10.57 -6.96 16.76
N VAL A 39 11.35 -7.23 15.70
CA VAL A 39 10.83 -7.34 14.33
C VAL A 39 11.39 -8.61 13.71
N GLN A 40 10.53 -9.61 13.57
CA GLN A 40 10.82 -10.90 12.94
C GLN A 40 10.41 -10.88 11.47
N PHE A 41 11.27 -11.37 10.59
CA PHE A 41 10.99 -11.48 9.16
C PHE A 41 10.46 -12.87 8.86
N LEU A 42 9.22 -12.97 8.38
CA LEU A 42 8.67 -14.24 7.89
C LEU A 42 9.12 -14.55 6.47
N ARG A 43 9.59 -13.53 5.75
CA ARG A 43 9.95 -13.61 4.33
C ARG A 43 11.30 -13.01 4.05
N ASN A 44 11.91 -13.48 2.96
CA ASN A 44 13.11 -12.86 2.44
C ASN A 44 12.82 -11.39 2.07
N ARG A 45 13.60 -10.49 2.69
CA ARG A 45 13.48 -9.02 2.62
C ARG A 45 13.40 -8.46 1.20
N PHE A 46 14.08 -9.09 0.24
CA PHE A 46 14.08 -8.65 -1.15
C PHE A 46 12.92 -9.26 -1.93
N ARG A 47 12.61 -10.54 -1.69
CA ARG A 47 11.53 -11.25 -2.39
C ARG A 47 10.16 -10.63 -2.07
N SER A 48 9.97 -10.15 -0.84
CA SER A 48 8.73 -9.48 -0.42
C SER A 48 8.47 -8.14 -1.15
N VAL A 49 9.48 -7.53 -1.78
CA VAL A 49 9.28 -6.31 -2.59
C VAL A 49 8.56 -6.64 -3.89
N PHE A 50 8.74 -7.85 -4.42
CA PHE A 50 8.22 -8.27 -5.72
C PHE A 50 7.00 -9.20 -5.62
N LEU A 51 6.68 -9.70 -4.42
CA LEU A 51 5.52 -10.55 -4.17
C LEU A 51 4.38 -9.72 -3.55
N PHE A 52 3.22 -9.77 -4.20
CA PHE A 52 2.01 -9.02 -3.81
C PHE A 52 0.87 -9.98 -3.50
N ASP A 53 1.12 -10.91 -2.60
CA ASP A 53 0.15 -11.95 -2.24
C ASP A 53 -0.56 -11.68 -0.92
N GLY A 54 -0.28 -10.58 -0.20
CA GLY A 54 -1.03 -10.21 1.02
C GLY A 54 -0.71 -11.06 2.25
N ASN A 55 0.15 -12.05 2.11
CA ASN A 55 0.70 -12.82 3.22
C ASN A 55 1.60 -11.93 4.10
N PRO A 56 1.72 -12.22 5.41
CA PRO A 56 2.53 -11.42 6.31
C PRO A 56 4.02 -11.49 5.95
N ASP A 57 4.64 -10.32 5.89
CA ASP A 57 6.07 -10.15 5.66
C ASP A 57 6.86 -10.11 6.97
N LEU A 58 6.24 -9.53 8.02
CA LEU A 58 6.86 -9.26 9.30
C LEU A 58 5.92 -9.62 10.44
N ILE A 59 6.49 -10.04 11.56
CA ILE A 59 5.85 -9.96 12.88
C ILE A 59 6.56 -8.87 13.66
N VAL A 60 5.80 -7.94 14.19
CA VAL A 60 6.30 -6.85 15.03
C VAL A 60 5.74 -7.04 16.43
N LYS A 61 6.63 -7.02 17.42
CA LYS A 61 6.26 -7.12 18.84
C LYS A 61 6.53 -5.81 19.56
N LYS A 62 5.63 -5.48 20.47
CA LYS A 62 5.82 -4.40 21.43
C LYS A 62 5.09 -4.71 22.73
N GLY A 63 5.85 -4.75 23.83
CA GLY A 63 5.38 -5.34 25.07
C GLY A 63 4.89 -6.77 24.82
N ASP A 64 3.72 -7.10 25.37
CA ASP A 64 3.10 -8.42 25.23
C ASP A 64 2.28 -8.58 23.94
N GLN A 65 2.17 -7.53 23.12
CA GLN A 65 1.36 -7.55 21.90
C GLN A 65 2.20 -7.85 20.67
N SER A 66 1.67 -8.73 19.82
CA SER A 66 2.28 -9.14 18.55
C SER A 66 1.36 -8.81 17.38
N TYR A 67 1.93 -8.26 16.32
CA TYR A 67 1.22 -7.80 15.14
C TYR A 67 1.80 -8.44 13.88
N SER A 68 0.94 -8.95 13.00
CA SER A 68 1.38 -9.43 11.70
C SER A 68 1.22 -8.32 10.66
N LEU A 69 2.24 -8.11 9.82
CA LEU A 69 2.29 -7.01 8.87
C LEU A 69 2.55 -7.51 7.45
N SER A 70 1.68 -7.15 6.52
CA SER A 70 1.93 -7.29 5.08
C SER A 70 2.22 -5.90 4.49
N ILE A 71 3.33 -5.78 3.76
CA ILE A 71 3.71 -4.50 3.13
C ILE A 71 3.58 -4.68 1.62
N ILE A 72 2.69 -3.92 0.99
CA ILE A 72 2.49 -3.98 -0.46
C ILE A 72 3.33 -2.90 -1.14
N THR A 73 4.38 -3.31 -1.88
CA THR A 73 5.32 -2.38 -2.51
C THR A 73 5.17 -2.23 -4.02
N THR A 74 4.35 -1.29 -4.48
CA THR A 74 4.14 -1.11 -5.93
C THR A 74 4.96 0.04 -6.52
N PRO A 75 5.35 -0.04 -7.80
CA PRO A 75 6.01 1.06 -8.51
C PRO A 75 5.06 2.20 -8.89
N PHE A 76 3.77 2.08 -8.59
CA PHE A 76 2.74 3.02 -9.00
C PHE A 76 2.43 4.00 -7.87
N GLN A 77 2.96 5.22 -8.02
CA GLN A 77 2.68 6.37 -7.17
C GLN A 77 1.60 7.20 -7.87
N ARG A 78 0.62 7.73 -7.12
CA ARG A 78 -0.53 8.51 -7.66
C ARG A 78 -1.56 7.70 -8.44
N VAL A 79 -1.89 6.51 -7.94
CA VAL A 79 -2.94 5.64 -8.47
C VAL A 79 -3.90 5.26 -7.35
N ARG A 80 -5.12 4.85 -7.70
CA ARG A 80 -6.06 4.26 -6.77
C ARG A 80 -5.83 2.76 -6.68
N TYR A 81 -5.69 2.21 -5.48
CA TYR A 81 -5.82 0.75 -5.29
C TYR A 81 -7.27 0.44 -4.98
N HIS A 82 -7.80 -0.56 -5.67
CA HIS A 82 -9.19 -0.95 -5.57
C HIS A 82 -9.26 -2.45 -5.30
N PHE A 83 -9.76 -2.80 -4.12
CA PHE A 83 -9.91 -4.16 -3.65
C PHE A 83 -11.31 -4.66 -3.98
N TYR A 84 -11.41 -5.56 -4.95
CA TYR A 84 -12.69 -6.15 -5.33
C TYR A 84 -13.15 -7.23 -4.36
N ASN A 85 -12.21 -8.01 -3.87
CA ASN A 85 -12.41 -9.12 -2.95
C ASN A 85 -11.06 -9.44 -2.27
N PRO A 86 -11.03 -10.38 -1.31
CA PRO A 86 -9.80 -10.83 -0.67
C PRO A 86 -8.70 -11.30 -1.61
N GLU A 87 -9.04 -11.66 -2.84
CA GLU A 87 -8.11 -12.29 -3.78
C GLU A 87 -7.58 -11.34 -4.87
N ARG A 88 -8.08 -10.10 -4.90
CA ARG A 88 -7.86 -9.21 -6.05
C ARG A 88 -7.76 -7.75 -5.66
N MET A 89 -6.63 -7.17 -6.05
CA MET A 89 -6.41 -5.73 -6.05
C MET A 89 -6.14 -5.27 -7.48
N ASP A 90 -6.92 -4.30 -7.94
CA ASP A 90 -6.72 -3.64 -9.21
C ASP A 90 -6.13 -2.24 -8.97
N ILE A 91 -5.24 -1.81 -9.88
CA ILE A 91 -4.65 -0.47 -9.88
C ILE A 91 -5.28 0.36 -10.99
N TYR A 92 -5.84 1.50 -10.59
CA TYR A 92 -6.45 2.48 -11.49
C TYR A 92 -5.64 3.77 -11.49
N LEU A 93 -5.31 4.28 -12.68
CA LEU A 93 -4.91 5.67 -12.85
C LEU A 93 -6.17 6.51 -12.93
N VAL A 94 -6.21 7.55 -12.12
CA VAL A 94 -7.31 8.49 -12.03
C VAL A 94 -6.83 9.83 -12.55
N ASN A 95 -7.35 10.25 -13.69
CA ASN A 95 -7.08 11.57 -14.27
C ASN A 95 -8.31 12.45 -14.04
N LYS A 96 -8.14 13.53 -13.27
CA LYS A 96 -9.17 14.55 -13.07
C LYS A 96 -8.88 15.75 -13.95
N GLY A 97 -9.79 16.06 -14.86
CA GLY A 97 -9.81 17.33 -15.60
C GLY A 97 -10.78 18.30 -14.94
N TYR A 98 -10.32 19.51 -14.67
CA TYR A 98 -11.18 20.60 -14.20
C TYR A 98 -11.38 21.58 -15.35
N PHE A 99 -12.63 21.95 -15.60
CA PHE A 99 -12.99 22.90 -16.63
C PHE A 99 -13.72 24.07 -15.99
N LEU A 100 -13.24 25.28 -16.26
CA LEU A 100 -13.93 26.52 -15.93
C LEU A 100 -14.99 26.75 -17.00
N LEU A 101 -16.27 26.59 -16.66
CA LEU A 101 -17.35 26.93 -17.57
C LEU A 101 -17.61 28.44 -17.44
N HIS A 102 -17.25 29.20 -18.48
CA HIS A 102 -17.48 30.64 -18.48
C HIS A 102 -18.94 30.96 -18.82
N PHE A 103 -19.84 30.87 -17.84
CA PHE A 103 -21.20 31.37 -17.93
C PHE A 103 -21.58 32.09 -16.64
N LYS A 104 -21.19 33.38 -16.55
CA LYS A 104 -21.65 34.42 -15.59
C LYS A 104 -21.67 34.12 -14.06
N LEU A 105 -21.40 32.91 -13.60
CA LEU A 105 -21.62 32.45 -12.20
C LEU A 105 -20.47 31.60 -11.62
N GLY A 106 -19.31 31.55 -12.28
CA GLY A 106 -18.11 30.90 -11.71
C GLY A 106 -18.24 29.39 -11.50
N THR A 107 -19.08 28.71 -12.28
CA THR A 107 -19.33 27.27 -12.12
C THR A 107 -18.15 26.45 -12.64
N MET A 108 -17.52 25.67 -11.75
CA MET A 108 -16.49 24.69 -12.11
C MET A 108 -17.15 23.33 -12.40
N ALA A 109 -16.82 22.74 -13.54
CA ALA A 109 -17.13 21.34 -13.83
C ALA A 109 -15.88 20.48 -13.69
N SER A 110 -16.04 19.25 -13.20
CA SER A 110 -14.95 18.28 -13.14
C SER A 110 -15.34 17.00 -13.87
N MET A 111 -14.39 16.43 -14.61
CA MET A 111 -14.52 15.13 -15.26
C MET A 111 -13.42 14.21 -14.73
N GLU A 112 -13.79 13.05 -14.23
CA GLU A 112 -12.86 12.02 -13.78
C GLU A 112 -12.81 10.88 -14.81
N ARG A 113 -11.62 10.62 -15.37
CA ARG A 113 -11.37 9.46 -16.22
C ARG A 113 -10.52 8.45 -15.47
N THR A 114 -11.01 7.22 -15.34
CA THR A 114 -10.31 6.14 -14.63
C THR A 114 -9.88 5.05 -15.60
N PHE A 115 -8.58 4.75 -15.64
CA PHE A 115 -8.00 3.70 -16.48
C PHE A 115 -7.39 2.61 -15.61
N LYS A 116 -7.78 1.35 -15.85
CA LYS A 116 -7.15 0.21 -15.18
C LYS A 116 -5.78 -0.06 -15.81
N ILE A 117 -4.72 -0.05 -15.01
CA ILE A 117 -3.34 -0.27 -15.48
C ILE A 117 -2.82 -1.66 -15.12
N LYS A 118 -3.19 -2.18 -13.94
CA LYS A 118 -2.67 -3.46 -13.47
C LYS A 118 -3.71 -4.21 -12.62
N LYS A 119 -3.60 -5.54 -12.64
CA LYS A 119 -4.32 -6.46 -11.76
C LYS A 119 -3.28 -7.26 -10.97
N TYR A 120 -3.46 -7.32 -9.65
CA TYR A 120 -2.70 -8.17 -8.75
C TYR A 120 -3.64 -9.22 -8.15
N LYS A 121 -3.14 -10.46 -8.12
CA LYS A 121 -3.77 -11.54 -7.37
C LYS A 121 -3.19 -11.51 -5.97
N ILE A 122 -4.01 -11.08 -5.02
CA ILE A 122 -3.68 -11.12 -3.59
C ILE A 122 -4.29 -12.39 -3.01
N LYS A 123 -3.78 -12.90 -1.91
CA LYS A 123 -4.35 -13.99 -1.14
C LYS A 123 -4.05 -13.72 0.33
N PHE A 124 -4.87 -12.88 0.95
CA PHE A 124 -4.72 -12.64 2.38
C PHE A 124 -4.87 -13.95 3.15
N ASP A 125 -3.91 -14.24 4.00
CA ASP A 125 -4.00 -15.34 4.95
C ASP A 125 -4.78 -14.87 6.17
N PHE A 126 -6.03 -15.30 6.27
CA PHE A 126 -6.92 -14.97 7.38
C PHE A 126 -6.78 -15.91 8.58
N GLN A 127 -5.91 -16.92 8.52
CA GLN A 127 -5.80 -17.95 9.55
C GLN A 127 -4.87 -17.55 10.72
N SER A 128 -4.30 -16.34 10.69
CA SER A 128 -3.45 -15.88 11.80
C SER A 128 -4.30 -15.33 12.95
N ASP A 129 -4.07 -15.81 14.17
CA ASP A 129 -4.68 -15.27 15.40
C ASP A 129 -4.19 -13.86 15.74
N LEU A 130 -3.12 -13.39 15.10
CA LEU A 130 -2.54 -12.06 15.32
C LEU A 130 -3.30 -11.00 14.52
N PRO A 131 -3.53 -9.80 15.09
CA PRO A 131 -4.08 -8.68 14.32
C PRO A 131 -3.20 -8.39 13.09
N HIS A 132 -3.81 -8.44 11.90
CA HIS A 132 -3.09 -8.27 10.64
C HIS A 132 -3.24 -6.84 10.10
N TYR A 133 -2.11 -6.21 9.79
CA TYR A 133 -2.07 -4.87 9.22
C TYR A 133 -1.42 -4.87 7.83
N MET A 134 -2.15 -4.39 6.83
CA MET A 134 -1.64 -4.17 5.48
C MET A 134 -1.16 -2.72 5.33
N ILE A 135 0.12 -2.53 4.99
CA ILE A 135 0.72 -1.21 4.75
C ILE A 135 1.08 -1.06 3.27
N PRO A 136 0.35 -0.25 2.49
CA PRO A 136 0.78 0.09 1.14
C PRO A 136 1.99 1.05 1.18
N ASN A 137 3.06 0.72 0.46
CA ASN A 137 4.29 1.50 0.43
C ASN A 137 4.88 1.57 -0.97
N PRO A 138 4.88 2.72 -1.66
CA PRO A 138 4.44 4.03 -1.19
C PRO A 138 2.92 4.10 -1.02
N ALA A 139 2.46 4.93 -0.09
CA ALA A 139 1.03 5.12 0.16
C ALA A 139 0.34 5.73 -1.08
N PRO A 140 -0.70 5.08 -1.62
CA PRO A 140 -1.49 5.67 -2.70
C PRO A 140 -2.36 6.81 -2.16
N PRO A 141 -2.76 7.76 -3.02
CA PRO A 141 -3.68 8.83 -2.64
C PRO A 141 -5.09 8.31 -2.31
N LEU A 142 -5.48 7.15 -2.84
CA LEU A 142 -6.82 6.62 -2.67
C LEU A 142 -6.81 5.09 -2.59
N LEU A 143 -7.47 4.57 -1.58
CA LEU A 143 -7.73 3.14 -1.36
C LEU A 143 -9.23 2.95 -1.35
N THR A 144 -9.72 1.91 -2.03
CA THR A 144 -11.16 1.62 -2.10
C THR A 144 -11.40 0.12 -2.03
N LYS A 145 -12.54 -0.27 -1.46
CA LYS A 145 -12.98 -1.66 -1.32
C LYS A 145 -14.39 -1.82 -1.85
N VAL A 146 -14.70 -3.00 -2.37
CA VAL A 146 -16.07 -3.42 -2.68
C VAL A 146 -16.60 -4.29 -1.54
N GLU A 147 -17.78 -3.94 -1.04
CA GLU A 147 -18.57 -4.73 -0.10
C GLU A 147 -19.98 -4.89 -0.67
N GLY A 148 -20.28 -6.08 -1.20
CA GLY A 148 -21.54 -6.32 -1.91
C GLY A 148 -21.70 -5.37 -3.09
N THR A 149 -22.70 -4.48 -3.03
CA THR A 149 -22.99 -3.47 -4.06
C THR A 149 -22.36 -2.11 -3.79
N LYS A 150 -21.70 -1.93 -2.63
CA LYS A 150 -21.12 -0.65 -2.22
C LYS A 150 -19.62 -0.60 -2.50
N ILE A 151 -19.16 0.58 -2.91
CA ILE A 151 -17.73 0.90 -2.97
C ILE A 151 -17.44 1.87 -1.83
N SER A 152 -16.58 1.47 -0.89
CA SER A 152 -16.13 2.30 0.23
C SER A 152 -14.71 2.80 -0.01
N VAL A 153 -14.44 4.02 0.45
CA VAL A 153 -13.08 4.56 0.54
C VAL A 153 -12.47 4.09 1.85
N LEU A 154 -11.25 3.56 1.80
CA LEU A 154 -10.54 3.07 2.99
C LEU A 154 -9.59 4.14 3.53
N GLY A 155 -9.76 4.46 4.80
CA GLY A 155 -8.87 5.27 5.63
C GLY A 155 -7.86 4.44 6.42
N ASN A 156 -7.21 5.09 7.39
CA ASN A 156 -6.27 4.42 8.29
C ASN A 156 -7.02 3.68 9.39
N GLY A 157 -6.72 2.40 9.59
CA GLY A 157 -7.33 1.57 10.62
C GLY A 157 -8.60 0.84 10.16
N ASP A 158 -9.10 1.16 8.97
CA ASP A 158 -10.28 0.53 8.39
C ASP A 158 -10.05 -0.95 8.10
N GLN A 159 -11.12 -1.73 8.25
CA GLN A 159 -11.10 -3.16 8.00
C GLN A 159 -11.09 -3.45 6.49
N LEU A 160 -10.03 -4.09 6.02
CA LEU A 160 -9.87 -4.47 4.63
C LEU A 160 -10.62 -5.77 4.32
N PHE A 161 -10.28 -6.90 4.94
CA PHE A 161 -11.03 -8.16 4.83
C PHE A 161 -10.71 -9.04 6.04
N GLY A 162 -11.65 -9.86 6.51
CA GLY A 162 -11.41 -10.73 7.68
C GLY A 162 -10.87 -9.93 8.87
N ASN A 163 -9.80 -10.40 9.51
CA ASN A 163 -9.09 -9.70 10.58
C ASN A 163 -8.01 -8.70 10.11
N THR A 164 -7.96 -8.40 8.80
CA THR A 164 -6.96 -7.48 8.21
C THR A 164 -7.45 -6.04 8.24
N LYS A 165 -6.66 -5.15 8.82
CA LYS A 165 -6.82 -3.69 8.74
C LYS A 165 -5.83 -3.09 7.75
N ILE A 166 -6.19 -1.98 7.11
CA ILE A 166 -5.28 -1.24 6.23
C ILE A 166 -4.89 0.08 6.89
N CYS A 167 -3.61 0.45 6.82
CA CYS A 167 -3.16 1.73 7.33
C CYS A 167 -1.83 2.18 6.71
N GLY A 168 -1.54 3.48 6.81
CA GLY A 168 -0.21 4.01 6.56
C GLY A 168 0.75 3.72 7.70
N LEU A 169 2.05 3.67 7.38
CA LEU A 169 3.12 3.45 8.37
C LEU A 169 3.04 4.43 9.55
N LYS A 170 2.81 5.72 9.29
CA LYS A 170 2.73 6.75 10.34
C LYS A 170 1.63 6.42 11.35
N PHE A 171 0.43 6.09 10.86
CA PHE A 171 -0.68 5.72 11.71
C PHE A 171 -0.39 4.46 12.53
N PHE A 172 0.19 3.43 11.91
CA PHE A 172 0.56 2.20 12.61
C PHE A 172 1.53 2.47 13.76
N LEU A 173 2.57 3.27 13.49
CA LEU A 173 3.55 3.65 14.51
C LEU A 173 2.93 4.47 15.66
N GLU A 174 2.04 5.42 15.34
CA GLU A 174 1.49 6.38 16.30
C GLU A 174 0.23 5.91 17.05
N ASN A 175 -0.54 4.96 16.52
CA ASN A 175 -1.81 4.55 17.12
C ASN A 175 -1.86 3.07 17.49
N VAL A 176 -1.04 2.23 16.86
CA VAL A 176 -0.99 0.80 17.18
C VAL A 176 0.21 0.52 18.08
N ILE A 177 1.38 1.03 17.70
CA ILE A 177 2.62 0.79 18.44
C ILE A 177 2.78 1.72 19.65
N SER A 178 2.46 3.01 19.61
CA SER A 178 2.63 3.86 20.80
C SER A 178 1.56 3.67 21.87
N ASN A 179 0.31 3.43 21.48
CA ASN A 179 -0.80 3.33 22.44
C ASN A 179 -0.72 2.11 23.36
N THR A 180 0.08 1.09 23.02
CA THR A 180 0.41 -0.03 23.92
C THR A 180 1.07 0.37 25.25
N LYS A 181 1.44 1.64 25.46
CA LYS A 181 2.01 2.13 26.72
C LYS A 181 1.00 2.69 27.72
N GLU A 182 -0.23 2.98 27.32
CA GLU A 182 -1.19 3.71 28.18
C GLU A 182 -2.19 2.83 28.92
N ASP A 183 -2.26 1.52 28.61
CA ASP A 183 -3.20 0.58 29.24
C ASP A 183 -2.54 -0.38 30.26
N ALA A 184 -1.37 -0.02 30.80
CA ALA A 184 -0.64 -0.82 31.81
C ALA A 184 -0.53 -0.08 33.16
#